data_AF-A0AAX6GR33-F1
#
_entry.id   AF-A0AAX6GR33-F1
#
_cell.length_a   1.000
_cell.length_b   1.000
_cell.length_c   1.000
_cell.angle_alpha   90.00
_cell.angle_beta   90.00
_cell.angle_gamma   90.00
#
_symmetry.space_group_name_H-M   'P 1'
#
loop_
_entity.id
_entity.type
_entity.pdbx_description
1 polymer ?
#
loop_
_entity_poly.entity_id
_entity_poly.type
_entity_poly.pdbx_seq_one_letter_code
_entity_poly.pdbx_strand_id
1 'polypeptide(L)'
;MYNLFYRTMQTAVGVFGGESHLDGSSVPPLMVENAGNSGHFAISSSNCPPIIAVELCREHLGVHPCDKRRSIREYESLFPAIDFSLIENNEDVLWKADVREPNNDVAARGSKFIDWLWSRKEKEIAIVTHSGFLFHTLQQFGNGCHPSVKDEISKHFANCELRSMVLIDKSVIGSDPPTTNYPGKIPQGSDLPSDVASEKHPEENCTSN
;
A
#
# COMPACT_ATOMS: atom_id res chain seq x y z
N MET A 1 1.16 7.35 -18.98
CA MET A 1 0.43 8.38 -18.20
C MET A 1 0.25 7.86 -16.78
N TYR A 2 1.13 8.27 -15.87
CA TYR A 2 1.18 7.77 -14.49
C TYR A 2 0.07 8.41 -13.67
N ASN A 3 -0.83 7.60 -13.09
CA ASN A 3 -1.93 8.09 -12.24
C ASN A 3 -1.79 7.50 -10.83
N LEU A 4 -2.13 8.30 -9.83
CA LEU A 4 -1.80 8.08 -8.42
C LEU A 4 -2.20 6.72 -7.86
N PHE A 5 -3.49 6.42 -7.99
CA PHE A 5 -4.09 5.19 -7.48
C PHE A 5 -3.66 3.96 -8.27
N TYR A 6 -3.29 4.13 -9.53
CA TYR A 6 -2.94 3.00 -10.37
C TYR A 6 -1.66 2.31 -9.89
N ARG A 7 -0.64 3.10 -9.53
CA ARG A 7 0.65 2.58 -9.06
C ARG A 7 0.54 1.86 -7.70
N THR A 8 -0.25 2.36 -6.76
CA THR A 8 -0.46 1.67 -5.48
C THR A 8 -1.28 0.40 -5.62
N MET A 9 -2.32 0.41 -6.46
CA MET A 9 -3.09 -0.80 -6.74
C MET A 9 -2.24 -1.87 -7.44
N GLN A 10 -1.42 -1.50 -8.42
CA GLN A 10 -0.48 -2.44 -9.05
C GLN A 10 0.52 -3.01 -8.05
N THR A 11 1.07 -2.20 -7.14
CA THR A 11 1.93 -2.70 -6.06
C THR A 11 1.17 -3.67 -5.15
N ALA A 12 -0.05 -3.33 -4.74
CA ALA A 12 -0.87 -4.20 -3.90
C ALA A 12 -1.17 -5.54 -4.60
N VAL A 13 -1.54 -5.49 -5.88
CA VAL A 13 -1.75 -6.70 -6.70
C VAL A 13 -0.47 -7.52 -6.83
N GLY A 14 0.67 -6.89 -7.08
CA GLY A 14 1.95 -7.59 -7.23
C GLY A 14 2.42 -8.26 -5.93
N VAL A 15 2.08 -7.69 -4.78
CA VAL A 15 2.48 -8.21 -3.45
C VAL A 15 1.49 -9.27 -2.95
N PHE A 16 0.18 -9.07 -3.17
CA PHE A 16 -0.88 -9.87 -2.54
C PHE A 16 -1.68 -10.73 -3.52
N GLY A 17 -1.45 -10.59 -4.83
CA GLY A 17 -2.12 -11.38 -5.85
C GLY A 17 -1.65 -12.83 -5.86
N GLY A 18 -2.56 -13.73 -6.26
CA GLY A 18 -2.24 -15.13 -6.52
C GLY A 18 -1.59 -15.33 -7.89
N GLU A 19 -1.29 -16.59 -8.23
CA GLU A 19 -0.84 -16.98 -9.57
C GLU A 19 -1.87 -16.62 -10.67
N SER A 20 -1.54 -16.92 -11.93
CA SER A 20 -2.39 -16.62 -13.08
C SER A 20 -3.83 -17.09 -12.86
N HIS A 21 -4.79 -16.20 -13.14
CA HIS A 21 -6.21 -16.52 -13.07
C HIS A 21 -6.53 -17.58 -14.13
N LEU A 22 -7.09 -18.71 -13.70
CA LEU A 22 -7.54 -19.77 -14.61
C LEU A 22 -8.95 -19.42 -15.12
N ASP A 23 -9.11 -19.45 -16.44
CA ASP A 23 -10.41 -19.28 -17.09
C ASP A 23 -11.44 -20.28 -16.50
N GLY A 24 -12.53 -19.74 -15.95
CA GLY A 24 -13.62 -20.52 -15.35
C GLY A 24 -13.74 -20.43 -13.82
N SER A 25 -12.84 -19.71 -13.13
CA SER A 25 -13.06 -19.34 -11.72
C SER A 25 -14.24 -18.38 -11.59
N SER A 26 -15.18 -18.65 -10.68
CA SER A 26 -16.33 -17.78 -10.41
C SER A 26 -15.98 -16.49 -9.66
N VAL A 27 -14.72 -16.35 -9.23
CA VAL A 27 -14.24 -15.19 -8.46
C VAL A 27 -13.61 -14.17 -9.42
N PRO A 28 -13.97 -12.87 -9.32
CA PRO A 28 -13.36 -11.83 -10.15
C PRO A 28 -11.84 -11.77 -9.95
N PRO A 29 -11.04 -11.55 -11.02
CA PRO A 29 -9.60 -11.44 -10.90
C PRO A 29 -9.22 -10.22 -10.06
N LEU A 30 -8.04 -10.27 -9.44
CA LEU A 30 -7.50 -9.11 -8.72
C LEU A 30 -7.06 -8.01 -9.69
N MET A 31 -6.53 -8.41 -10.85
CA MET A 31 -6.22 -7.52 -11.96
C MET A 31 -6.52 -8.24 -13.28
N VAL A 32 -7.18 -7.55 -14.21
CA VAL A 32 -7.51 -8.10 -15.53
C VAL A 32 -6.27 -8.24 -16.42
N GLU A 33 -6.36 -9.09 -17.44
CA GLU A 33 -5.30 -9.24 -18.44
C GLU A 33 -4.99 -7.89 -19.11
N ASN A 34 -3.69 -7.64 -19.30
CA ASN A 34 -3.15 -6.45 -19.95
C ASN A 34 -3.67 -5.13 -19.35
N ALA A 35 -4.02 -5.12 -18.05
CA ALA A 35 -4.41 -3.91 -17.35
C ALA A 35 -3.36 -2.82 -17.56
N GLY A 36 -3.79 -1.64 -18.04
CA GLY A 36 -2.92 -0.50 -18.30
C GLY A 36 -1.85 -0.73 -19.37
N ASN A 37 -2.06 -1.63 -20.32
CA ASN A 37 -1.11 -2.01 -21.37
C ASN A 37 0.20 -2.61 -20.82
N SER A 38 0.07 -3.40 -19.76
CA SER A 38 1.23 -3.95 -19.04
C SER A 38 1.78 -5.25 -19.64
N GLY A 39 1.03 -5.91 -20.54
CA GLY A 39 1.41 -7.20 -21.11
C GLY A 39 1.35 -8.38 -20.12
N HIS A 40 0.86 -8.17 -18.89
CA HIS A 40 0.68 -9.22 -17.91
C HIS A 40 -0.63 -9.99 -18.12
N PHE A 41 -0.60 -11.31 -17.85
CA PHE A 41 -1.81 -12.11 -17.69
C PHE A 41 -2.66 -11.60 -16.52
N ALA A 42 -3.93 -12.01 -16.50
CA ALA A 42 -4.81 -11.74 -15.37
C ALA A 42 -4.23 -12.34 -14.07
N ILE A 43 -4.31 -11.57 -12.98
CA ILE A 43 -3.80 -11.97 -11.66
C ILE A 43 -4.98 -12.44 -10.81
N SER A 44 -4.88 -13.63 -10.24
CA SER A 44 -5.94 -14.18 -9.41
C SER A 44 -6.09 -13.44 -8.08
N SER A 45 -7.33 -13.34 -7.60
CA SER A 45 -7.66 -12.90 -6.23
C SER A 45 -7.70 -14.07 -5.23
N SER A 46 -7.42 -15.31 -5.68
CA SER A 46 -7.32 -16.48 -4.81
C SER A 46 -6.26 -16.28 -3.74
N ASN A 47 -6.62 -16.52 -2.48
CA ASN A 47 -5.77 -16.33 -1.30
C ASN A 47 -5.29 -14.89 -1.06
N CYS A 48 -5.84 -13.91 -1.78
CA CYS A 48 -5.58 -12.50 -1.54
C CYS A 48 -6.38 -12.03 -0.31
N PRO A 49 -5.77 -11.28 0.64
CA PRO A 49 -6.54 -10.59 1.67
C PRO A 49 -7.51 -9.57 1.02
N PRO A 50 -8.63 -9.24 1.68
CA PRO A 50 -9.51 -8.18 1.20
C PRO A 50 -8.75 -6.86 1.00
N ILE A 51 -8.86 -6.26 -0.18
CA ILE A 51 -8.22 -4.97 -0.50
C ILE A 51 -9.31 -3.90 -0.58
N ILE A 52 -9.13 -2.83 0.18
CA ILE A 52 -10.06 -1.69 0.22
C ILE A 52 -9.32 -0.44 -0.25
N ALA A 53 -9.88 0.27 -1.23
CA ALA A 53 -9.38 1.55 -1.70
C ALA A 53 -9.90 2.70 -0.82
N VAL A 54 -9.00 3.54 -0.32
CA VAL A 54 -9.33 4.63 0.62
C VAL A 54 -8.69 5.93 0.14
N GLU A 55 -9.46 7.00 -0.03
CA GLU A 55 -8.92 8.28 -0.52
C GLU A 55 -8.04 9.00 0.51
N LEU A 56 -8.22 8.73 1.81
CA LEU A 56 -7.48 9.39 2.87
C LEU A 56 -5.96 9.12 2.82
N CYS A 57 -5.50 8.00 2.26
CA CYS A 57 -4.07 7.66 2.15
C CYS A 57 -3.46 7.95 0.78
N ARG A 58 -4.03 8.89 0.02
CA ARG A 58 -3.45 9.40 -1.23
C ARG A 58 -2.19 10.24 -0.98
N GLU A 59 -1.32 10.34 -2.00
CA GLU A 59 -0.28 11.37 -2.05
C GLU A 59 -0.92 12.77 -1.95
N HIS A 60 -0.08 13.80 -1.83
CA HIS A 60 -0.49 15.19 -1.93
C HIS A 60 -1.45 15.44 -3.11
N LEU A 61 -2.53 16.15 -2.84
CA LEU A 61 -3.55 16.46 -3.85
C LEU A 61 -3.24 17.75 -4.60
N GLY A 62 -3.63 17.79 -5.87
CA GLY A 62 -3.63 18.98 -6.72
C GLY A 62 -2.29 19.36 -7.36
N VAL A 63 -2.36 20.30 -8.32
CA VAL A 63 -1.28 20.80 -9.20
C VAL A 63 -0.63 19.74 -10.08
N HIS A 64 -0.08 18.68 -9.50
CA HIS A 64 0.63 17.64 -10.24
C HIS A 64 -0.36 16.65 -10.85
N PRO A 65 -0.40 16.50 -12.18
CA PRO A 65 -1.35 15.59 -12.83
C PRO A 65 -1.15 14.12 -12.44
N CYS A 66 0.06 13.72 -12.04
CA CYS A 66 0.35 12.36 -11.57
C CYS A 66 -0.30 12.03 -10.22
N ASP A 67 -0.76 13.04 -9.49
CA ASP A 67 -1.49 12.90 -8.22
C ASP A 67 -3.02 12.87 -8.44
N LYS A 68 -3.47 13.15 -9.66
CA LYS A 68 -4.86 12.95 -10.06
C LYS A 68 -5.12 11.47 -10.26
N ARG A 69 -6.26 10.98 -9.75
CA ARG A 69 -6.75 9.63 -10.04
C ARG A 69 -7.68 9.63 -11.25
N ARG A 70 -7.80 8.47 -11.89
CA ARG A 70 -8.84 8.21 -12.89
C ARG A 70 -10.18 7.97 -12.21
N SER A 71 -11.20 7.76 -13.02
CA SER A 71 -12.53 7.45 -12.50
C SER A 71 -12.53 6.10 -11.75
N ILE A 72 -13.42 5.94 -10.77
CA ILE A 72 -13.56 4.68 -10.05
C ILE A 72 -14.00 3.56 -10.98
N ARG A 73 -14.94 3.82 -11.90
CA ARG A 73 -15.36 2.84 -12.93
C ARG A 73 -14.20 2.31 -13.78
N GLU A 74 -13.24 3.17 -14.14
CA GLU A 74 -12.04 2.72 -14.84
C GLU A 74 -11.22 1.77 -13.97
N TYR A 75 -11.04 2.08 -12.68
CA TYR A 75 -10.32 1.19 -11.77
C TYR A 75 -11.07 -0.11 -11.48
N GLU A 76 -12.38 -0.10 -11.29
CA GLU A 76 -13.21 -1.30 -11.15
C GLU A 76 -13.08 -2.22 -12.37
N SER A 77 -12.99 -1.65 -13.58
CA SER A 77 -12.79 -2.45 -14.79
C SER A 77 -11.40 -3.12 -14.87
N LEU A 78 -10.40 -2.54 -14.19
CA LEU A 78 -9.02 -3.02 -14.20
C LEU A 78 -8.71 -3.94 -13.00
N PHE A 79 -9.33 -3.69 -11.84
CA PHE A 79 -9.09 -4.35 -10.56
C PHE A 79 -10.41 -4.77 -9.89
N PRO A 80 -11.17 -5.70 -10.49
CA PRO A 80 -12.56 -5.94 -10.11
C PRO A 80 -12.73 -6.58 -8.72
N ALA A 81 -11.67 -7.11 -8.10
CA ALA A 81 -11.71 -7.62 -6.74
C ALA A 81 -11.33 -6.59 -5.65
N ILE A 82 -10.96 -5.36 -6.00
CA ILE A 82 -10.70 -4.28 -5.02
C ILE A 82 -12.03 -3.61 -4.64
N ASP A 83 -12.25 -3.43 -3.35
CA ASP A 83 -13.43 -2.74 -2.82
C ASP A 83 -13.24 -1.21 -2.86
N PHE A 84 -14.04 -0.54 -3.70
CA PHE A 84 -14.07 0.93 -3.82
C PHE A 84 -15.26 1.57 -3.10
N SER A 85 -16.04 0.81 -2.31
CA SER A 85 -17.29 1.28 -1.68
C SER A 85 -17.14 2.47 -0.73
N LEU A 86 -15.91 2.73 -0.24
CA LEU A 86 -15.61 3.88 0.60
C LEU A 86 -15.36 5.18 -0.19
N ILE A 87 -15.40 5.13 -1.52
CA ILE A 87 -15.18 6.29 -2.38
C ILE A 87 -16.52 6.80 -2.90
N GLU A 88 -16.88 8.02 -2.50
CA GLU A 88 -18.20 8.58 -2.79
C GLU A 88 -18.35 9.02 -4.26
N ASN A 89 -17.29 9.53 -4.88
CA ASN A 89 -17.35 10.19 -6.18
C ASN A 89 -16.61 9.39 -7.25
N ASN A 90 -17.27 9.10 -8.38
CA ASN A 90 -16.61 8.41 -9.51
C ASN A 90 -15.42 9.22 -10.02
N GLU A 91 -15.60 10.53 -10.24
CA GLU A 91 -14.53 11.44 -10.67
C GLU A 91 -13.66 11.90 -9.49
N ASP A 92 -12.44 12.33 -9.79
CA ASP A 92 -11.53 12.90 -8.79
C ASP A 92 -11.92 14.34 -8.44
N VAL A 93 -12.82 14.49 -7.47
CA VAL A 93 -13.28 15.81 -6.97
C VAL A 93 -12.32 16.43 -5.95
N LEU A 94 -11.39 15.64 -5.41
CA LEU A 94 -10.44 16.09 -4.38
C LEU A 94 -9.21 16.78 -4.98
N TRP A 95 -8.79 16.35 -6.18
CA TRP A 95 -7.67 16.96 -6.88
C TRP A 95 -8.08 18.28 -7.56
N LYS A 96 -7.27 19.33 -7.37
CA LYS A 96 -7.48 20.66 -7.97
C LYS A 96 -6.29 21.06 -8.82
N ALA A 97 -6.53 21.56 -10.03
CA ALA A 97 -5.45 21.92 -10.96
C ALA A 97 -4.54 23.04 -10.44
N ASP A 98 -5.10 23.99 -9.69
CA ASP A 98 -4.41 25.24 -9.36
C ASP A 98 -4.01 25.34 -7.87
N VAL A 99 -4.40 24.34 -7.07
CA VAL A 99 -4.20 24.36 -5.60
C VAL A 99 -3.51 23.09 -5.17
N ARG A 100 -2.27 23.22 -4.71
CA ARG A 100 -1.52 22.12 -4.09
C ARG A 100 -1.97 22.00 -2.64
N GLU A 101 -2.24 20.78 -2.22
CA GLU A 101 -2.51 20.46 -0.82
C GLU A 101 -1.30 20.84 0.05
N PRO A 102 -1.48 21.73 1.04
CA PRO A 102 -0.44 22.08 1.99
C PRO A 102 0.01 20.88 2.84
N ASN A 103 1.29 20.85 3.25
CA ASN A 103 1.84 19.74 4.07
C ASN A 103 1.07 19.53 5.39
N ASN A 104 0.56 20.60 6.02
CA ASN A 104 -0.28 20.52 7.22
C ASN A 104 -1.64 19.88 6.93
N ASP A 105 -2.19 20.08 5.73
CA ASP A 105 -3.45 19.47 5.31
C ASP A 105 -3.24 17.98 4.99
N VAL A 106 -2.11 17.61 4.39
CA VAL A 106 -1.69 16.19 4.23
C VAL A 106 -1.58 15.53 5.60
N ALA A 107 -0.90 16.17 6.56
CA ALA A 107 -0.75 15.64 7.91
C ALA A 107 -2.11 15.48 8.62
N ALA A 108 -3.01 16.47 8.51
CA ALA A 108 -4.35 16.41 9.08
C ALA A 108 -5.21 15.30 8.43
N ARG A 109 -5.11 15.12 7.12
CA ARG A 109 -5.75 14.01 6.40
C ARG A 109 -5.16 12.66 6.83
N GLY A 110 -3.85 12.61 7.04
CA GLY A 110 -3.14 11.48 7.62
C GLY A 110 -3.65 11.10 9.01
N SER A 111 -3.85 12.06 9.91
CA SER A 111 -4.44 11.80 11.22
C SER A 111 -5.83 11.17 11.12
N LYS A 112 -6.71 11.70 10.25
CA LYS A 112 -8.03 11.09 9.98
C LYS A 112 -7.93 9.65 9.47
N PHE A 113 -6.91 9.36 8.64
CA PHE A 113 -6.65 8.01 8.17
C PHE A 113 -6.25 7.07 9.32
N ILE A 114 -5.37 7.51 10.23
CA ILE A 114 -4.99 6.74 11.42
C ILE A 114 -6.19 6.52 12.35
N ASP A 115 -7.04 7.53 12.55
CA ASP A 115 -8.27 7.39 13.34
C ASP A 115 -9.22 6.36 12.72
N TRP A 116 -9.37 6.38 11.40
CA TRP A 116 -10.16 5.39 10.67
C TRP A 116 -9.56 3.98 10.80
N LEU A 117 -8.24 3.83 10.72
CA LEU A 117 -7.55 2.55 10.97
C LEU A 117 -7.84 2.02 12.37
N TRP A 118 -7.93 2.89 13.39
CA TRP A 118 -8.30 2.49 14.74
C TRP A 118 -9.72 1.93 14.85
N SER A 119 -10.64 2.35 13.98
CA SER A 119 -12.00 1.78 13.96
C SER A 119 -12.10 0.39 13.32
N ARG A 120 -11.00 -0.09 12.72
CA ARG A 120 -10.96 -1.39 12.03
C ARG A 120 -10.95 -2.54 13.03
N LYS A 121 -11.62 -3.65 12.65
CA LYS A 121 -11.62 -4.89 13.44
C LYS A 121 -10.37 -5.74 13.19
N GLU A 122 -9.70 -5.49 12.07
CA GLU A 122 -8.51 -6.19 11.63
C GLU A 122 -7.31 -5.82 12.53
N LYS A 123 -6.50 -6.83 12.89
CA LYS A 123 -5.33 -6.64 13.78
C LYS A 123 -4.04 -6.34 13.03
N GLU A 124 -3.92 -6.89 11.82
CA GLU A 124 -2.77 -6.73 10.95
C GLU A 124 -3.28 -6.13 9.64
N ILE A 125 -2.82 -4.92 9.32
CA ILE A 125 -3.27 -4.17 8.16
C ILE A 125 -2.04 -3.74 7.36
N ALA A 126 -1.97 -4.16 6.10
CA ALA A 126 -0.99 -3.66 5.15
C ALA A 126 -1.52 -2.38 4.50
N ILE A 127 -0.66 -1.35 4.43
CA ILE A 127 -1.01 -0.06 3.83
C ILE A 127 -0.08 0.17 2.64
N VAL A 128 -0.64 0.23 1.43
CA VAL A 128 0.10 0.52 0.20
C VAL A 128 -0.20 1.97 -0.21
N THR A 129 0.77 2.85 -0.04
CA THR A 129 0.59 4.31 -0.19
C THR A 129 1.87 4.95 -0.74
N HIS A 130 2.09 6.24 -0.48
CA HIS A 130 3.14 7.06 -1.06
C HIS A 130 4.04 7.69 0.00
N SER A 131 5.30 7.93 -0.38
CA SER A 131 6.33 8.43 0.52
C SER A 131 6.00 9.83 1.08
N GLY A 132 5.41 10.73 0.27
CA GLY A 132 5.06 12.08 0.74
C GLY A 132 3.94 12.05 1.79
N PHE A 133 2.89 11.25 1.53
CA PHE A 133 1.82 11.00 2.50
C PHE A 133 2.35 10.44 3.82
N LEU A 134 3.17 9.37 3.76
CA LEU A 134 3.74 8.75 4.96
C LEU A 134 4.60 9.73 5.75
N PHE A 135 5.48 10.47 5.06
CA PHE A 135 6.40 11.41 5.70
C PHE A 135 5.67 12.49 6.51
N HIS A 136 4.68 13.17 5.92
CA HIS A 136 3.96 14.22 6.64
C HIS A 136 3.00 13.68 7.71
N THR A 137 2.40 12.51 7.48
CA THR A 137 1.51 11.87 8.45
C THR A 137 2.29 11.40 9.68
N LEU A 138 3.35 10.62 9.49
CA LEU A 138 4.08 9.95 10.57
C LEU A 138 4.86 10.94 11.45
N GLN A 139 5.26 12.10 10.92
CA GLN A 139 5.87 13.17 11.70
C GLN A 139 4.97 13.75 12.80
N GLN A 140 3.64 13.58 12.69
CA GLN A 140 2.72 13.98 13.76
C GLN A 140 2.76 13.04 14.97
N PHE A 141 3.36 11.86 14.82
CA PHE A 141 3.37 10.80 15.83
C PHE A 141 4.77 10.62 16.44
N GLY A 142 4.89 9.73 17.42
CA GLY A 142 6.18 9.40 18.05
C GLY A 142 6.70 10.41 19.08
N ASN A 143 5.99 11.50 19.36
CA ASN A 143 6.40 12.49 20.38
C ASN A 143 6.58 11.91 21.79
N GLY A 144 5.89 10.81 22.10
CA GLY A 144 6.06 10.08 23.37
C GLY A 144 6.84 8.78 23.23
N CYS A 145 7.64 8.62 22.18
CA CYS A 145 8.52 7.48 21.94
C CYS A 145 9.99 7.88 22.15
N HIS A 146 10.90 6.91 22.18
CA HIS A 146 12.33 7.19 22.20
C HIS A 146 12.74 7.98 20.93
N PRO A 147 13.69 8.94 21.01
CA PRO A 147 14.09 9.76 19.86
C PRO A 147 14.43 8.97 18.60
N SER A 148 15.13 7.83 18.75
CA SER A 148 15.46 6.96 17.60
C SER A 148 14.24 6.41 16.87
N VAL A 149 13.13 6.15 17.58
CA VAL A 149 11.86 5.72 16.96
C VAL A 149 11.27 6.87 16.18
N LYS A 150 11.28 8.09 16.74
CA LYS A 150 10.79 9.29 16.07
C LYS A 150 11.59 9.58 14.80
N ASP A 151 12.92 9.46 14.87
CA ASP A 151 13.80 9.64 13.73
C ASP A 151 13.50 8.63 12.63
N GLU A 152 13.28 7.36 13.01
CA GLU A 152 13.00 6.28 12.04
C GLU A 152 11.65 6.46 11.34
N ILE A 153 10.57 6.73 12.06
CA ILE A 153 9.24 6.92 11.45
C ILE A 153 9.15 8.20 10.60
N SER A 154 10.05 9.16 10.83
CA SER A 154 10.06 10.45 10.13
C SER A 154 10.89 10.44 8.83
N LYS A 155 11.55 9.32 8.48
CA LYS A 155 12.30 9.19 7.22
C LYS A 155 11.37 8.95 6.05
N HIS A 156 11.71 9.54 4.91
CA HIS A 156 11.10 9.16 3.63
C HIS A 156 11.28 7.66 3.36
N PHE A 157 10.26 7.08 2.73
CA PHE A 157 10.28 5.70 2.26
C PHE A 157 10.80 5.67 0.83
N ALA A 158 11.64 4.68 0.52
CA ALA A 158 12.00 4.30 -0.84
C ALA A 158 10.85 3.53 -1.53
N ASN A 159 10.97 3.34 -2.85
CA ASN A 159 9.97 2.60 -3.60
C ASN A 159 9.89 1.15 -3.11
N CYS A 160 8.68 0.67 -2.84
CA CYS A 160 8.41 -0.66 -2.27
C CYS A 160 9.08 -0.93 -0.92
N GLU A 161 9.55 0.09 -0.21
CA GLU A 161 10.07 -0.08 1.15
C GLU A 161 8.93 -0.44 2.11
N LEU A 162 9.16 -1.48 2.92
CA LEU A 162 8.23 -1.94 3.94
C LEU A 162 8.74 -1.56 5.33
N ARG A 163 7.89 -0.93 6.14
CA ARG A 163 8.12 -0.76 7.58
C ARG A 163 6.92 -1.28 8.37
N SER A 164 7.21 -2.07 9.40
CA SER A 164 6.19 -2.55 10.35
C SER A 164 6.08 -1.59 11.52
N MET A 165 4.85 -1.22 11.88
CA MET A 165 4.57 -0.29 12.98
C MET A 165 3.44 -0.83 13.86
N VAL A 166 3.49 -0.48 15.14
CA VAL A 166 2.44 -0.83 16.12
C VAL A 166 1.75 0.46 16.55
N LEU A 167 0.44 0.53 16.35
CA LEU A 167 -0.40 1.60 16.88
C LEU A 167 -0.75 1.27 18.34
N ILE A 168 -0.49 2.22 19.25
CA ILE A 168 -0.70 2.04 20.69
C ILE A 168 -1.64 3.14 21.18
N ASP A 169 -2.75 2.75 21.80
CA ASP A 169 -3.61 3.68 22.54
C ASP A 169 -3.05 3.86 23.95
N LYS A 170 -2.53 5.06 24.20
CA LYS A 170 -1.95 5.41 25.50
C LYS A 170 -3.01 5.70 26.57
N SER A 171 -4.26 5.95 26.18
CA SER A 171 -5.35 6.22 27.13
C SER A 171 -5.76 4.98 27.94
N VAL A 172 -5.41 3.78 27.45
CA VAL A 172 -5.65 2.48 28.11
C VAL A 172 -4.45 2.01 28.96
N ILE A 173 -3.37 2.81 29.05
CA ILE A 173 -2.20 2.47 29.86
C ILE A 173 -2.54 2.66 31.34
N GLY A 174 -3.07 1.60 31.95
CA GLY A 174 -3.45 1.57 33.36
C GLY A 174 -4.27 0.35 33.78
N SER A 175 -4.87 -0.41 32.84
CA SER A 175 -5.74 -1.55 33.19
C SER A 175 -5.13 -2.94 33.05
N ASP A 176 -3.97 -3.12 32.41
CA ASP A 176 -3.22 -4.40 32.40
C ASP A 176 -1.75 -4.14 32.03
N PRO A 177 -0.78 -4.93 32.53
CA PRO A 177 0.61 -4.83 32.07
C PRO A 177 0.69 -5.13 30.57
N PRO A 178 1.49 -4.37 29.79
CA PRO A 178 1.53 -4.53 28.34
C PRO A 178 2.11 -5.90 27.97
N THR A 179 1.27 -6.78 27.42
CA THR A 179 1.68 -8.04 26.79
C THR A 179 2.15 -7.79 25.35
N THR A 180 3.16 -6.95 25.16
CA THR A 180 3.97 -6.96 23.93
C THR A 180 5.43 -6.66 24.24
N ASN A 181 6.18 -7.72 24.59
CA ASN A 181 7.57 -7.77 24.14
C ASN A 181 7.50 -8.11 22.66
N TYR A 182 7.74 -7.14 21.77
CA TYR A 182 8.06 -7.44 20.38
C TYR A 182 9.58 -7.70 20.33
N PRO A 183 10.04 -8.96 20.23
CA PRO A 183 11.45 -9.25 20.08
C PRO A 183 11.70 -9.14 18.58
N GLY A 184 11.99 -7.92 18.09
CA GLY A 184 12.14 -7.63 16.66
C GLY A 184 12.79 -8.79 15.91
N LYS A 185 11.98 -9.55 15.16
CA LYS A 185 12.50 -10.51 14.20
C LYS A 185 12.53 -9.79 12.87
N ILE A 186 13.75 -9.58 12.38
CA ILE A 186 13.99 -9.31 10.97
C ILE A 186 13.34 -10.49 10.21
N PRO A 187 12.49 -10.24 9.20
CA PRO A 187 12.00 -11.30 8.33
C PRO A 187 13.19 -12.13 7.85
N GLN A 188 13.09 -13.47 7.86
CA GLN A 188 14.17 -14.27 7.31
C GLN A 188 14.20 -14.09 5.79
N GLY A 189 15.18 -13.33 5.32
CA GLY A 189 15.47 -13.06 3.92
C GLY A 189 16.55 -11.99 3.83
N SER A 190 17.54 -12.18 2.97
CA SER A 190 18.48 -11.10 2.64
C SER A 190 17.73 -10.02 1.84
N ASP A 191 17.84 -8.76 2.27
CA ASP A 191 17.40 -7.61 1.47
C ASP A 191 18.27 -7.54 0.20
N LEU A 192 17.80 -8.21 -0.86
CA LEU A 192 18.45 -8.18 -2.15
C LEU A 192 17.83 -7.05 -2.98
N PRO A 193 18.64 -6.17 -3.57
CA PRO A 193 18.19 -5.27 -4.63
C PRO A 193 17.50 -6.10 -5.73
N SER A 194 16.44 -5.56 -6.35
CA SER A 194 15.71 -6.24 -7.44
C SER A 194 16.60 -6.72 -8.58
N ASP A 195 17.78 -6.11 -8.75
CA ASP A 195 18.72 -6.43 -9.82
C ASP A 195 19.49 -7.76 -9.62
N VAL A 196 19.36 -8.41 -8.46
CA VAL A 196 20.11 -9.65 -8.12
C VAL A 196 19.22 -10.91 -8.18
N ALA A 197 17.93 -10.77 -8.48
CA ALA A 197 16.99 -11.90 -8.52
C ALA A 197 17.11 -12.79 -9.78
N SER A 198 17.96 -12.44 -10.74
CA SER A 198 18.00 -13.10 -12.06
C SER A 198 19.03 -14.23 -12.22
N GLU A 199 19.85 -14.55 -11.21
CA GLU A 199 20.86 -15.61 -11.34
C GLU A 199 20.57 -16.78 -10.41
N LYS A 200 19.66 -17.66 -10.84
CA LYS A 200 19.59 -19.06 -10.37
C LYS A 200 18.77 -19.94 -11.31
N HIS A 201 19.31 -20.18 -12.51
CA HIS A 201 19.01 -21.41 -13.25
C HIS A 201 20.21 -22.35 -13.11
N PRO A 202 20.05 -23.60 -12.64
CA PRO A 202 21.11 -24.59 -12.71
C PRO A 202 21.30 -25.05 -14.16
N GLU A 203 22.55 -25.02 -14.64
CA GLU A 203 22.95 -25.62 -15.91
C GLU A 203 22.73 -27.14 -15.89
N GLU A 204 21.98 -27.66 -16.86
CA GLU A 204 21.89 -29.10 -17.12
C GLU A 204 23.22 -29.59 -17.73
N ASN A 205 23.92 -30.46 -17.01
CA ASN A 205 25.08 -31.17 -17.51
C ASN A 205 24.65 -32.21 -18.57
N CYS A 206 24.92 -31.92 -19.84
CA CYS A 206 25.01 -32.92 -20.90
C CYS A 206 26.24 -33.82 -20.68
N THR A 207 26.03 -35.08 -20.27
CA THR A 207 27.06 -36.13 -20.38
C THR A 207 26.90 -36.91 -21.68
N SER A 208 27.92 -36.80 -22.53
CA SER A 208 28.15 -37.63 -23.70
C SER A 208 28.42 -39.09 -23.31
N ASN A 209 27.79 -40.03 -24.02
CA ASN A 209 28.35 -41.32 -24.42
C ASN A 209 27.55 -41.90 -25.58
#